data_AF-A0A5C7ZNL4-F1
#
_entry.id   AF-A0A5C7ZNL4-F1
#
_cell.length_a   1.000
_cell.length_b   1.000
_cell.length_c   1.000
_cell.angle_alpha   90.00
_cell.angle_beta   90.00
_cell.angle_gamma   90.00
#
_symmetry.space_group_name_H-M   'P 1'
#
loop_
_entity.id
_entity.type
_entity.pdbx_description
1 polymer ?
#
loop_
_entity_poly.entity_id
_entity_poly.type
_entity_poly.pdbx_seq_one_letter_code
_entity_poly.pdbx_strand_id
1 'polypeptide(L)'
;MQLTTLVTTADRHFDITKRTVAPEREDILRRNLQASQLLPNDGLAFQLGERIIGRIKDPVAQAKAIYDWVVDNTTYDPSLPGCGVGDVRRQLIQGQYGGRSADINGLFVAICRAIGIPARCVYGLRTGSSRLFRNLGLSSDDATRAQHVRAEFYVPGYGWIPVDPSDVRRTIALEGISDRDSKLLSLKKILFGVWEMNWIAFNLGTDIVLPGKNTRMPFLLLPYLESSSGEITGTPYTIRTRQVEV
;
A
#
# COMPACT_ATOMS: atom_id res chain seq x y z
N MET A 1 19.68 20.67 7.65
CA MET A 1 20.22 19.44 7.01
C MET A 1 19.54 19.27 5.67
N GLN A 2 20.28 18.95 4.60
CA GLN A 2 19.72 18.67 3.28
C GLN A 2 20.21 17.29 2.83
N LEU A 3 19.30 16.46 2.34
CA LEU A 3 19.60 15.16 1.73
C LEU A 3 19.13 15.20 0.28
N THR A 4 19.95 14.70 -0.64
CA THR A 4 19.64 14.69 -2.07
C THR A 4 20.00 13.33 -2.63
N THR A 5 19.03 12.72 -3.32
CA THR A 5 19.16 11.37 -3.88
C THR A 5 18.70 11.39 -5.33
N LEU A 6 19.51 10.85 -6.23
CA LEU A 6 19.08 10.55 -7.59
C LEU A 6 18.46 9.15 -7.61
N VAL A 7 17.29 9.02 -8.23
CA VAL A 7 16.56 7.76 -8.35
C VAL A 7 16.13 7.57 -9.79
N THR A 8 16.12 6.32 -10.25
CA THR A 8 15.53 5.92 -11.53
C THR A 8 14.33 5.03 -11.23
N THR A 9 13.22 5.27 -11.91
CA THR A 9 11.99 4.50 -11.72
C THR A 9 11.60 3.81 -13.02
N ALA A 10 10.90 2.67 -12.91
CA ALA A 10 10.44 1.90 -14.06
C ALA A 10 9.09 1.27 -13.75
N ASP A 11 8.06 1.59 -14.53
CA ASP A 11 6.68 1.12 -14.35
C ASP A 11 6.64 -0.41 -14.17
N ARG A 12 5.85 -0.88 -13.19
CA ARG A 12 5.69 -2.32 -12.92
C ARG A 12 4.37 -2.81 -13.48
N HIS A 13 4.44 -3.85 -14.31
CA HIS A 13 3.29 -4.43 -14.99
C HIS A 13 3.27 -5.94 -14.77
N PHE A 14 2.20 -6.44 -14.18
CA PHE A 14 1.90 -7.85 -14.06
C PHE A 14 1.34 -8.37 -15.39
N ASP A 15 1.96 -9.44 -15.89
CA ASP A 15 1.54 -10.14 -17.08
C ASP A 15 1.23 -11.59 -16.71
N ILE A 16 -0.06 -11.93 -16.71
CA ILE A 16 -0.55 -13.27 -16.36
C ILE A 16 -0.02 -14.37 -17.31
N THR A 17 0.48 -14.00 -18.48
CA THR A 17 1.04 -14.96 -19.45
C THR A 17 2.50 -15.33 -19.14
N LYS A 18 3.19 -14.55 -18.28
CA LYS A 18 4.61 -14.74 -17.96
C LYS A 18 4.79 -15.43 -16.60
N ARG A 19 4.96 -16.75 -16.62
CA ARG A 19 5.19 -17.61 -15.43
C ARG A 19 6.66 -18.00 -15.22
N THR A 20 7.58 -17.10 -15.55
CA THR A 20 9.02 -17.41 -15.58
C THR A 20 9.79 -16.73 -14.46
N VAL A 21 9.11 -16.16 -13.46
CA VAL A 21 9.76 -15.44 -12.37
C VAL A 21 10.33 -16.44 -11.37
N ALA A 22 11.63 -16.29 -11.08
CA ALA A 22 12.32 -17.10 -10.08
C ALA A 22 11.63 -16.97 -8.71
N PRO A 23 11.57 -18.05 -7.92
CA PRO A 23 10.91 -18.00 -6.62
C PRO A 23 11.64 -17.06 -5.67
N GLU A 24 10.86 -16.32 -4.89
CA GLU A 24 11.37 -15.50 -3.78
C GLU A 24 11.92 -16.38 -2.66
N ARG A 25 12.80 -15.81 -1.83
CA ARG A 25 13.32 -16.51 -0.67
C ARG A 25 12.22 -16.84 0.33
N GLU A 26 12.26 -18.07 0.84
CA GLU A 26 11.28 -18.60 1.78
C GLU A 26 11.16 -17.78 3.08
N ASP A 27 12.26 -17.26 3.62
CA ASP A 27 12.22 -16.42 4.83
C ASP A 27 11.53 -15.07 4.60
N ILE A 28 11.64 -14.52 3.38
CA ILE A 28 10.90 -13.32 2.98
C ILE A 28 9.41 -13.64 2.89
N LEU A 29 9.04 -14.78 2.28
CA LEU A 29 7.65 -15.19 2.17
C LEU A 29 7.01 -15.43 3.55
N ARG A 30 7.70 -16.17 4.43
CA ARG A 30 7.24 -16.41 5.81
C ARG A 30 7.03 -15.12 6.58
N ARG A 31 7.96 -14.16 6.49
CA ARG A 31 7.79 -12.84 7.12
C ARG A 31 6.55 -12.13 6.60
N ASN A 32 6.28 -12.21 5.31
CA ASN A 32 5.12 -11.57 4.68
C ASN A 32 3.81 -12.36 4.81
N LEU A 33 3.82 -13.44 5.58
CA LEU A 33 2.62 -14.14 6.07
C LEU A 33 2.31 -13.79 7.53
N GLN A 34 3.28 -13.29 8.29
CA GLN A 34 3.12 -13.03 9.73
C GLN A 34 2.19 -11.84 10.02
N ALA A 35 1.47 -11.95 11.13
CA ALA A 35 0.75 -10.84 11.72
C ALA A 35 1.71 -9.74 12.20
N SER A 36 1.22 -8.50 12.23
CA SER A 36 1.88 -7.39 12.93
C SER A 36 0.96 -6.80 14.00
N GLN A 37 1.46 -5.84 14.77
CA GLN A 37 0.69 -5.18 15.82
C GLN A 37 -0.65 -4.63 15.31
N LEU A 38 -0.69 -4.08 14.09
CA LEU A 38 -1.88 -3.45 13.52
C LEU A 38 -2.56 -4.28 12.41
N LEU A 39 -1.86 -5.26 11.81
CA LEU A 39 -2.38 -6.12 10.75
C LEU A 39 -2.47 -7.57 11.26
N PRO A 40 -3.61 -7.96 11.88
CA PRO A 40 -3.82 -9.36 12.25
C PRO A 40 -3.96 -10.23 10.99
N ASN A 41 -3.55 -11.48 11.08
CA ASN A 41 -3.66 -12.48 10.00
C ASN A 41 -4.49 -13.70 10.44
N ASP A 42 -5.33 -13.55 11.45
CA ASP A 42 -6.12 -14.61 12.06
C ASP A 42 -7.55 -14.13 12.38
N GLY A 43 -8.34 -14.99 13.02
CA GLY A 43 -9.67 -14.65 13.53
C GLY A 43 -10.58 -14.00 12.48
N LEU A 44 -10.96 -12.74 12.73
CA LEU A 44 -11.85 -11.97 11.86
C LEU A 44 -11.27 -11.75 10.45
N ALA A 45 -9.94 -11.59 10.32
CA ALA A 45 -9.30 -11.44 9.02
C ALA A 45 -9.44 -12.72 8.18
N PHE A 46 -9.22 -13.88 8.80
CA PHE A 46 -9.35 -15.18 8.15
C PHE A 46 -10.80 -15.47 7.76
N GLN A 47 -11.75 -15.28 8.69
CA GLN A 47 -13.18 -15.50 8.44
C GLN A 47 -13.71 -14.61 7.30
N LEU A 48 -13.26 -13.35 7.25
CA LEU A 48 -13.59 -12.46 6.15
C LEU A 48 -12.98 -12.94 4.83
N GLY A 49 -11.69 -13.33 4.86
CA GLY A 49 -11.00 -13.89 3.70
C GLY A 49 -11.71 -15.11 3.13
N GLU A 50 -12.04 -16.10 3.96
CA GLU A 50 -12.77 -17.32 3.54
C GLU A 50 -14.12 -16.99 2.90
N ARG A 51 -14.86 -16.03 3.47
CA ARG A 51 -16.14 -15.58 2.91
C ARG A 51 -15.97 -14.96 1.53
N ILE A 52 -14.94 -14.14 1.34
CA ILE A 52 -14.67 -13.46 0.07
C ILE A 52 -14.26 -14.48 -1.01
N ILE A 53 -13.32 -15.38 -0.69
CA ILE A 53 -12.79 -16.30 -1.70
C ILE A 53 -13.71 -17.48 -2.02
N GLY A 54 -14.55 -17.89 -1.07
CA GLY A 54 -15.44 -19.04 -1.21
C GLY A 54 -14.72 -20.28 -1.73
N ARG A 55 -15.01 -20.67 -2.98
CA ARG A 55 -14.43 -21.88 -3.61
C ARG A 55 -13.28 -21.59 -4.58
N ILE A 56 -12.86 -20.33 -4.73
CA ILE A 56 -11.77 -19.95 -5.65
C ILE A 56 -10.48 -20.63 -5.19
N LYS A 57 -9.78 -21.30 -6.12
CA LYS A 57 -8.53 -22.03 -5.86
C LYS A 57 -7.30 -21.35 -6.41
N ASP A 58 -7.43 -20.60 -7.50
CA ASP A 58 -6.31 -19.88 -8.10
C ASP A 58 -5.91 -18.69 -7.22
N PRO A 59 -4.65 -18.58 -6.79
CA PRO A 59 -4.22 -17.55 -5.85
C PRO A 59 -4.29 -16.12 -6.43
N VAL A 60 -4.11 -15.95 -7.75
CA VAL A 60 -4.30 -14.64 -8.39
C VAL A 60 -5.77 -14.25 -8.35
N ALA A 61 -6.67 -15.18 -8.65
CA ALA A 61 -8.11 -14.96 -8.56
C ALA A 61 -8.59 -14.73 -7.12
N GLN A 62 -8.00 -15.40 -6.13
CA GLN A 62 -8.28 -15.14 -4.70
C GLN A 62 -7.87 -13.72 -4.32
N ALA A 63 -6.64 -13.31 -4.63
CA ALA A 63 -6.17 -11.95 -4.38
C ALA A 63 -7.02 -10.91 -5.13
N LYS A 64 -7.47 -11.21 -6.36
CA LYS A 64 -8.37 -10.35 -7.12
C LYS A 64 -9.74 -10.19 -6.45
N ALA A 65 -10.32 -11.27 -5.92
CA ALA A 65 -11.58 -11.20 -5.20
C ALA A 65 -11.46 -10.35 -3.92
N ILE A 66 -10.35 -10.50 -3.19
CA ILE A 66 -10.04 -9.66 -2.02
C ILE A 66 -9.87 -8.21 -2.42
N TYR A 67 -9.10 -7.92 -3.47
CA TYR A 67 -8.91 -6.57 -4.00
C TYR A 67 -10.25 -5.91 -4.37
N ASP A 68 -11.10 -6.61 -5.12
CA ASP A 68 -12.41 -6.09 -5.52
C ASP A 68 -13.29 -5.84 -4.30
N TRP A 69 -13.33 -6.77 -3.36
CA TRP A 69 -14.09 -6.61 -2.12
C TRP A 69 -13.60 -5.40 -1.32
N VAL A 70 -12.28 -5.20 -1.19
CA VAL A 70 -11.72 -4.03 -0.49
C VAL A 70 -12.13 -2.74 -1.18
N VAL A 71 -12.07 -2.67 -2.53
CA VAL A 71 -12.53 -1.50 -3.29
C VAL A 71 -14.05 -1.25 -3.11
N ASP A 72 -14.85 -2.30 -2.96
CA ASP A 72 -16.31 -2.15 -2.89
C ASP A 72 -16.80 -1.90 -1.45
N ASN A 73 -15.98 -2.19 -0.43
CA ASN A 73 -16.40 -2.14 0.99
C ASN A 73 -15.62 -1.12 1.84
N THR A 74 -14.70 -0.35 1.26
CA THR A 74 -13.94 0.69 1.98
C THR A 74 -14.31 2.10 1.55
N THR A 75 -14.15 3.07 2.44
CA THR A 75 -14.28 4.50 2.11
C THR A 75 -12.95 5.22 2.32
N TYR A 76 -12.52 6.01 1.33
CA TYR A 76 -11.36 6.87 1.48
C TYR A 76 -11.78 8.19 2.12
N ASP A 77 -11.16 8.54 3.26
CA ASP A 77 -11.45 9.77 3.98
C ASP A 77 -10.30 10.77 3.78
N PRO A 78 -10.50 11.84 2.97
CA PRO A 78 -9.47 12.83 2.73
C PRO A 78 -9.14 13.72 3.95
N SER A 79 -10.01 13.75 4.97
CA SER A 79 -9.86 14.58 6.16
C SER A 79 -8.90 14.00 7.20
N LEU A 80 -8.64 12.68 7.15
CA LEU A 80 -7.73 12.02 8.07
C LEU A 80 -6.26 12.40 7.80
N PRO A 81 -5.43 12.51 8.85
CA PRO A 81 -4.05 12.93 8.71
C PRO A 81 -3.18 11.89 7.99
N GLY A 82 -2.24 12.39 7.19
CA GLY A 82 -1.18 11.58 6.57
C GLY A 82 -1.70 10.46 5.69
N CYS A 83 -1.17 9.26 5.92
CA CYS A 83 -1.57 8.03 5.22
C CYS A 83 -2.47 7.13 6.08
N GLY A 84 -3.01 7.65 7.20
CA GLY A 84 -3.80 6.85 8.13
C GLY A 84 -2.97 6.19 9.22
N VAL A 85 -3.65 5.55 10.17
CA VAL A 85 -3.01 4.88 11.32
C VAL A 85 -2.61 3.45 10.97
N GLY A 86 -3.26 2.84 9.98
CA GLY A 86 -3.05 1.45 9.57
C GLY A 86 -3.64 0.42 10.52
N ASP A 87 -4.55 0.81 11.42
CA ASP A 87 -5.14 -0.07 12.44
C ASP A 87 -6.26 -0.94 11.84
N VAL A 88 -5.84 -2.00 11.15
CA VAL A 88 -6.75 -2.97 10.53
C VAL A 88 -7.46 -3.81 11.58
N ARG A 89 -6.81 -4.11 12.71
CA ARG A 89 -7.46 -4.80 13.84
C ARG A 89 -8.73 -4.05 14.25
N ARG A 90 -8.65 -2.74 14.44
CA ARG A 90 -9.81 -1.92 14.79
C ARG A 90 -10.89 -1.97 13.71
N GLN A 91 -10.53 -1.85 12.43
CA GLN A 91 -11.49 -1.94 11.32
C GLN A 91 -12.26 -3.27 11.33
N LEU A 92 -11.54 -4.39 11.53
CA LEU A 92 -12.14 -5.72 11.60
C LEU A 92 -13.07 -5.89 12.80
N ILE A 93 -12.68 -5.42 13.99
CA ILE A 93 -13.51 -5.48 15.20
C ILE A 93 -14.79 -4.64 15.04
N GLN A 94 -14.67 -3.46 14.44
CA GLN A 94 -15.79 -2.53 14.27
C GLN A 94 -16.69 -2.88 13.08
N GLY A 95 -16.20 -3.69 12.14
CA GLY A 95 -16.89 -3.96 10.87
C GLY A 95 -17.03 -2.72 9.99
N GLN A 96 -16.18 -1.72 10.19
CA GLN A 96 -16.15 -0.47 9.43
C GLN A 96 -14.78 -0.34 8.77
N TYR A 97 -14.77 -0.28 7.44
CA TYR A 97 -13.54 -0.37 6.66
C TYR A 97 -13.29 0.93 5.89
N GLY A 98 -12.05 1.41 5.91
CA GLY A 98 -11.68 2.66 5.24
C GLY A 98 -10.63 3.45 6.00
N GLY A 99 -10.46 4.70 5.55
CA GLY A 99 -9.46 5.62 6.06
C GLY A 99 -8.59 6.14 4.91
N ARG A 100 -7.28 6.00 5.04
CA ARG A 100 -6.29 6.45 4.06
C ARG A 100 -5.56 5.25 3.45
N SER A 101 -4.44 5.50 2.76
CA SER A 101 -3.72 4.47 2.02
C SER A 101 -3.16 3.36 2.90
N ALA A 102 -2.65 3.66 4.10
CA ALA A 102 -2.16 2.63 5.02
C ALA A 102 -3.31 1.76 5.58
N ASP A 103 -4.50 2.33 5.78
CA ASP A 103 -5.66 1.62 6.31
C ASP A 103 -6.26 0.66 5.27
N ILE A 104 -6.47 1.15 4.04
CA ILE A 104 -7.13 0.40 2.97
C ILE A 104 -6.19 -0.67 2.38
N ASN A 105 -4.93 -0.30 2.09
CA ASN A 105 -3.97 -1.28 1.57
C ASN A 105 -3.51 -2.24 2.69
N GLY A 106 -3.49 -1.79 3.94
CA GLY A 106 -3.29 -2.65 5.10
C GLY A 106 -4.38 -3.71 5.24
N LEU A 107 -5.65 -3.35 5.02
CA LEU A 107 -6.77 -4.29 5.06
C LEU A 107 -6.63 -5.38 3.99
N PHE A 108 -6.29 -4.99 2.75
CA PHE A 108 -5.99 -5.95 1.69
C PHE A 108 -4.88 -6.93 2.10
N VAL A 109 -3.78 -6.41 2.65
CA VAL A 109 -2.64 -7.22 3.11
C VAL A 109 -3.04 -8.18 4.23
N ALA A 110 -3.77 -7.70 5.24
CA ALA A 110 -4.20 -8.52 6.38
C ALA A 110 -5.07 -9.70 5.93
N ILE A 111 -6.03 -9.47 5.03
CA ILE A 111 -6.91 -10.53 4.51
C ILE A 111 -6.11 -11.53 3.68
N CYS A 112 -5.21 -11.06 2.80
CA CYS A 112 -4.34 -11.95 2.01
C CYS A 112 -3.48 -12.84 2.90
N ARG A 113 -2.82 -12.25 3.91
CA ARG A 113 -1.99 -13.00 4.86
C ARG A 113 -2.80 -14.05 5.60
N ALA A 114 -4.02 -13.71 6.01
CA ALA A 114 -4.86 -14.62 6.77
C ALA A 114 -5.22 -15.89 6.01
N ILE A 115 -5.45 -15.79 4.70
CA ILE A 115 -5.74 -16.96 3.84
C ILE A 115 -4.49 -17.65 3.30
N GLY A 116 -3.29 -17.25 3.73
CA GLY A 116 -2.03 -17.87 3.32
C GLY A 116 -1.39 -17.32 2.05
N ILE A 117 -1.80 -16.14 1.57
CA ILE A 117 -1.13 -15.43 0.47
C ILE A 117 -0.12 -14.43 1.06
N PRO A 118 1.20 -14.58 0.82
CA PRO A 118 2.17 -13.59 1.30
C PRO A 118 1.88 -12.22 0.69
N ALA A 119 1.74 -11.20 1.53
CA ALA A 119 1.40 -9.85 1.09
C ALA A 119 2.08 -8.81 1.97
N ARG A 120 2.31 -7.60 1.44
CA ARG A 120 2.98 -6.53 2.18
C ARG A 120 2.56 -5.14 1.76
N CYS A 121 2.58 -4.24 2.74
CA CYS A 121 2.53 -2.81 2.50
C CYS A 121 3.92 -2.31 2.06
N VAL A 122 3.93 -1.39 1.11
CA VAL A 122 5.14 -0.73 0.61
C VAL A 122 5.00 0.76 0.88
N TYR A 123 5.88 1.27 1.74
CA TYR A 123 5.84 2.63 2.26
C TYR A 123 6.73 3.52 1.40
N GLY A 124 6.20 4.62 0.88
CA GLY A 124 6.95 5.46 -0.03
C GLY A 124 6.36 6.83 -0.29
N LEU A 125 6.77 7.43 -1.39
CA LEU A 125 6.53 8.83 -1.72
C LEU A 125 6.26 8.99 -3.22
N ARG A 126 5.21 9.73 -3.59
CA ARG A 126 5.01 10.15 -4.98
C ARG A 126 6.01 11.25 -5.34
N THR A 127 6.63 11.10 -6.51
CA THR A 127 7.71 11.95 -7.01
C THR A 127 7.42 12.57 -8.37
N GLY A 128 6.30 12.22 -9.00
CA GLY A 128 5.90 12.78 -10.29
C GLY A 128 4.40 12.82 -10.51
N SER A 129 3.99 13.44 -11.61
CA SER A 129 2.60 13.46 -12.08
C SER A 129 2.12 12.05 -12.44
N SER A 130 0.81 11.84 -12.44
CA SER A 130 0.20 10.59 -12.91
C SER A 130 -0.45 10.77 -14.27
N ARG A 131 -0.28 9.78 -15.14
CA ARG A 131 -0.95 9.64 -16.45
C ARG A 131 -2.34 9.02 -16.32
N LEU A 132 -2.62 8.34 -15.21
CA LEU A 132 -3.91 7.68 -14.97
C LEU A 132 -4.97 8.69 -14.50
N PHE A 133 -4.68 9.39 -13.41
CA PHE A 133 -5.55 10.42 -12.83
C PHE A 133 -4.71 11.44 -12.08
N ARG A 134 -5.09 12.73 -12.16
CA ARG A 134 -4.31 13.84 -11.56
C ARG A 134 -4.07 13.64 -10.06
N ASN A 135 -5.09 13.21 -9.32
CA ASN A 135 -5.02 12.98 -7.88
C ASN A 135 -4.13 11.78 -7.46
N LEU A 136 -3.63 10.99 -8.42
CA LEU A 136 -2.70 9.87 -8.20
C LEU A 136 -1.23 10.26 -8.45
N GLY A 137 -0.94 11.55 -8.61
CA GLY A 137 0.42 12.05 -8.74
C GLY A 137 0.59 13.42 -8.09
N LEU A 138 1.77 13.98 -8.28
CA LEU A 138 2.06 15.36 -7.91
C LEU A 138 1.47 16.33 -8.93
N SER A 139 1.03 17.49 -8.44
CA SER A 139 0.63 18.64 -9.25
C SER A 139 1.68 19.76 -9.29
N SER A 140 2.76 19.64 -8.50
CA SER A 140 3.90 20.57 -8.43
C SER A 140 5.19 19.82 -8.07
N ASP A 141 6.29 20.56 -7.90
CA ASP A 141 7.57 20.02 -7.40
C ASP A 141 7.56 19.71 -5.89
N ASP A 142 6.48 20.07 -5.18
CA ASP A 142 6.33 19.85 -3.74
C ASP A 142 5.75 18.46 -3.45
N ALA A 143 6.60 17.59 -2.93
CA ALA A 143 6.26 16.24 -2.50
C ALA A 143 6.10 16.12 -0.97
N THR A 144 6.12 17.22 -0.22
CA THR A 144 6.17 17.20 1.26
C THR A 144 5.06 16.36 1.90
N ARG A 145 3.85 16.36 1.30
CA ARG A 145 2.68 15.60 1.77
C ARG A 145 2.27 14.47 0.82
N ALA A 146 3.19 14.04 -0.04
CA ALA A 146 2.92 13.07 -1.09
C ALA A 146 3.21 11.62 -0.69
N GLN A 147 3.30 11.35 0.61
CA GLN A 147 3.50 10.01 1.10
C GLN A 147 2.33 9.13 0.71
N HIS A 148 2.65 7.87 0.42
CA HIS A 148 1.65 6.89 0.03
C HIS A 148 2.10 5.50 0.43
N VAL A 149 1.14 4.66 0.77
CA VAL A 149 1.37 3.25 1.05
C VAL A 149 0.69 2.48 -0.07
N ARG A 150 1.43 1.63 -0.79
CA ARG A 150 0.87 0.67 -1.76
C ARG A 150 0.89 -0.74 -1.18
N ALA A 151 0.27 -1.71 -1.85
CA ALA A 151 0.35 -3.12 -1.46
C ALA A 151 0.81 -4.00 -2.61
N GLU A 152 1.44 -5.12 -2.28
CA GLU A 152 1.71 -6.18 -3.25
C GLU A 152 1.55 -7.55 -2.59
N PHE A 153 1.23 -8.55 -3.40
CA PHE A 153 1.08 -9.93 -2.98
C PHE A 153 1.94 -10.85 -3.83
N TYR A 154 2.36 -11.98 -3.28
CA TYR A 154 3.25 -12.91 -3.95
C TYR A 154 2.50 -14.13 -4.45
N VAL A 155 2.76 -14.52 -5.70
CA VAL A 155 2.30 -15.80 -6.26
C VAL A 155 3.49 -16.52 -6.91
N PRO A 156 3.75 -17.81 -6.56
CA PRO A 156 4.78 -18.59 -7.21
C PRO A 156 4.68 -18.56 -8.74
N GLY A 157 5.80 -18.36 -9.43
CA GLY A 157 5.88 -18.24 -10.89
C GLY A 157 5.62 -16.82 -11.43
N TYR A 158 4.90 -15.97 -10.69
CA TYR A 158 4.64 -14.57 -11.07
C TYR A 158 5.44 -13.55 -10.25
N GLY A 159 5.88 -13.92 -9.04
CA GLY A 159 6.58 -13.01 -8.14
C GLY A 159 5.63 -12.07 -7.38
N TRP A 160 6.13 -10.89 -7.03
CA TRP A 160 5.34 -9.85 -6.35
C TRP A 160 4.48 -9.06 -7.35
N ILE A 161 3.17 -9.19 -7.21
CA ILE A 161 2.16 -8.55 -8.04
C ILE A 161 1.68 -7.28 -7.33
N PRO A 162 1.82 -6.10 -7.95
CA PRO A 162 1.44 -4.83 -7.33
C PRO A 162 -0.08 -4.62 -7.35
N VAL A 163 -0.62 -4.02 -6.29
CA VAL A 163 -2.02 -3.57 -6.23
C VAL A 163 -2.13 -2.21 -5.53
N ASP A 164 -3.24 -1.50 -5.75
CA ASP A 164 -3.56 -0.29 -4.96
C ASP A 164 -5.08 -0.01 -4.88
N PRO A 165 -5.84 -0.78 -4.08
CA PRO A 165 -7.26 -0.50 -3.88
C PRO A 165 -7.51 0.89 -3.27
N SER A 166 -6.56 1.43 -2.51
CA SER A 166 -6.70 2.77 -1.91
C SER A 166 -6.76 3.90 -2.95
N ASP A 167 -6.01 3.80 -4.04
CA ASP A 167 -6.00 4.82 -5.11
C ASP A 167 -7.30 4.79 -5.93
N VAL A 168 -7.97 3.64 -6.04
CA VAL A 168 -9.32 3.56 -6.60
C VAL A 168 -10.29 4.36 -5.73
N ARG A 169 -10.30 4.12 -4.41
CA ARG A 169 -11.19 4.84 -3.47
C ARG A 169 -10.86 6.32 -3.36
N ARG A 170 -9.58 6.67 -3.41
CA ARG A 170 -9.11 8.06 -3.44
C ARG A 170 -9.65 8.80 -4.67
N THR A 171 -9.68 8.14 -5.82
CA THR A 171 -10.22 8.73 -7.05
C THR A 171 -11.72 8.99 -6.94
N ILE A 172 -12.47 8.06 -6.38
CA ILE A 172 -13.90 8.26 -6.09
C ILE A 172 -14.11 9.45 -5.15
N ALA A 173 -13.36 9.50 -4.04
CA ALA A 173 -13.52 10.53 -3.01
C ALA A 173 -13.12 11.94 -3.48
N LEU A 174 -12.09 12.06 -4.32
CA LEU A 174 -11.53 13.37 -4.72
C LEU A 174 -12.08 13.88 -6.05
N GLU A 175 -12.41 13.00 -6.99
CA GLU A 175 -12.94 13.40 -8.30
C GLU A 175 -14.48 13.36 -8.34
N GLY A 176 -15.13 12.87 -7.28
CA GLY A 176 -16.59 12.74 -7.21
C GLY A 176 -17.17 11.78 -8.26
N ILE A 177 -16.35 10.83 -8.73
CA ILE A 177 -16.72 9.91 -9.80
C ILE A 177 -17.54 8.74 -9.24
N SER A 178 -18.61 8.37 -9.96
CA SER A 178 -19.45 7.22 -9.61
C SER A 178 -18.70 5.90 -9.78
N ASP A 179 -19.01 4.90 -8.93
CA ASP A 179 -18.50 3.52 -9.03
C ASP A 179 -18.74 2.85 -10.42
N ARG A 180 -19.70 3.38 -11.20
CA ARG A 180 -20.05 2.87 -12.55
C ARG A 180 -19.33 3.58 -13.69
N ASP A 181 -18.51 4.59 -13.41
CA ASP A 181 -17.81 5.34 -14.45
C ASP A 181 -16.78 4.46 -15.17
N SER A 182 -16.77 4.52 -16.50
CA SER A 182 -15.89 3.70 -17.34
C SER A 182 -14.40 3.91 -17.07
N LYS A 183 -13.97 5.14 -16.72
CA LYS A 183 -12.58 5.45 -16.37
C LYS A 183 -12.22 4.84 -15.02
N LEU A 184 -13.13 4.89 -14.05
CA LEU A 184 -12.93 4.26 -12.74
C LEU A 184 -12.89 2.74 -12.85
N LEU A 185 -13.77 2.13 -13.65
CA LEU A 185 -13.76 0.70 -13.93
C LEU A 185 -12.45 0.26 -14.60
N SER A 186 -11.90 1.10 -15.48
CA SER A 186 -10.59 0.89 -16.10
C SER A 186 -9.46 1.02 -15.08
N LEU A 187 -9.51 2.04 -14.21
CA LEU A 187 -8.54 2.22 -13.13
C LEU A 187 -8.53 1.03 -12.16
N LYS A 188 -9.71 0.54 -11.75
CA LYS A 188 -9.85 -0.64 -10.89
C LYS A 188 -9.16 -1.86 -11.49
N LYS A 189 -9.23 -2.04 -12.81
CA LYS A 189 -8.53 -3.13 -13.51
C LYS A 189 -7.01 -2.89 -13.59
N ILE A 190 -6.58 -1.67 -13.90
CA ILE A 190 -5.16 -1.31 -14.02
C ILE A 190 -4.45 -1.47 -12.67
N LEU A 191 -5.02 -0.94 -11.59
CA LEU A 191 -4.43 -0.98 -10.24
C LEU A 191 -4.47 -2.37 -9.60
N PHE A 192 -4.94 -3.40 -10.32
CA PHE A 192 -4.63 -4.79 -10.03
C PHE A 192 -3.56 -5.29 -11.00
N GLY A 193 -2.30 -5.13 -10.62
CA GLY A 193 -1.16 -5.59 -11.40
C GLY A 193 -0.30 -4.48 -12.00
N VAL A 194 -0.70 -3.21 -11.93
CA VAL A 194 0.12 -2.09 -12.42
C VAL A 194 0.44 -1.10 -11.31
N TRP A 195 1.71 -0.73 -11.20
CA TRP A 195 2.14 0.50 -10.55
C TRP A 195 2.73 1.44 -11.59
N GLU A 196 2.08 2.59 -11.77
CA GLU A 196 2.76 3.75 -12.35
C GLU A 196 3.85 4.18 -11.37
N MET A 197 5.07 4.30 -11.86
CA MET A 197 6.27 4.56 -11.06
C MET A 197 6.61 6.05 -11.06
N ASN A 198 5.56 6.85 -10.86
CA ASN A 198 5.61 8.24 -10.42
C ASN A 198 5.84 8.36 -8.90
N TRP A 199 6.45 7.33 -8.30
CA TRP A 199 6.68 7.20 -6.88
C TRP A 199 7.92 6.33 -6.62
N ILE A 200 8.43 6.41 -5.39
CA ILE A 200 9.53 5.59 -4.90
C ILE A 200 9.14 4.89 -3.60
N ALA A 201 9.59 3.65 -3.44
CA ALA A 201 9.50 2.92 -2.19
C ALA A 201 10.68 3.28 -1.28
N PHE A 202 10.40 3.53 0.00
CA PHE A 202 11.44 3.70 1.02
C PHE A 202 11.74 2.39 1.72
N ASN A 203 10.68 1.68 2.15
CA ASN A 203 10.83 0.46 2.94
C ASN A 203 9.57 -0.42 2.89
N LEU A 204 9.72 -1.62 3.44
CA LEU A 204 8.67 -2.63 3.61
C LEU A 204 8.42 -2.94 5.10
N GLY A 205 8.93 -2.10 5.99
CA GLY A 205 9.01 -2.39 7.41
C GLY A 205 7.67 -2.27 8.11
N THR A 206 7.27 -3.32 8.81
CA THR A 206 6.16 -3.32 9.77
C THR A 206 6.70 -3.71 11.14
N ASP A 207 6.17 -3.14 12.22
CA ASP A 207 6.64 -3.33 13.60
C ASP A 207 8.16 -3.06 13.74
N ILE A 208 8.59 -1.93 13.18
CA ILE A 208 9.99 -1.51 13.09
C ILE A 208 10.50 -1.14 14.48
N VAL A 209 11.65 -1.70 14.85
CA VAL A 209 12.43 -1.26 16.01
C VAL A 209 13.58 -0.40 15.51
N LEU A 210 13.58 0.88 15.87
CA LEU A 210 14.69 1.78 15.53
C LEU A 210 15.93 1.45 16.38
N PRO A 211 17.15 1.68 15.86
CA PRO A 211 18.37 1.47 16.63
C PRO A 211 18.33 2.18 17.99
N GLY A 212 18.61 1.45 19.07
CA GLY A 212 18.59 1.99 20.44
C GLY A 212 17.19 2.10 21.08
N LYS A 213 16.13 1.64 20.41
CA LYS A 213 14.76 1.60 20.96
C LYS A 213 14.35 0.19 21.33
N ASN A 214 13.46 0.10 22.33
CA ASN A 214 12.77 -1.15 22.71
C ASN A 214 11.29 -1.16 22.31
N THR A 215 10.80 -0.07 21.72
CA THR A 215 9.41 0.07 21.27
C THR A 215 9.32 -0.18 19.77
N ARG A 216 8.26 -0.86 19.34
CA ARG A 216 7.96 -1.11 17.93
C ARG A 216 7.07 0.01 17.38
N MET A 217 7.51 0.61 16.29
CA MET A 217 6.68 1.50 15.47
C MET A 217 5.92 0.66 14.44
N PRO A 218 4.60 0.83 14.27
CA PRO A 218 3.84 0.02 13.32
C PRO A 218 4.39 0.08 11.89
N PHE A 219 4.83 1.26 11.45
CA PHE A 219 5.55 1.50 10.20
C PHE A 219 6.27 2.85 10.24
N LEU A 220 7.17 3.08 9.28
CA LEU A 220 7.91 4.34 9.11
C LEU A 220 7.67 4.90 7.71
N LEU A 221 7.10 6.10 7.64
CA LEU A 221 6.71 6.74 6.37
C LEU A 221 7.06 8.23 6.32
N LEU A 222 6.87 8.93 7.42
CA LEU A 222 7.24 10.35 7.55
C LEU A 222 8.70 10.47 8.00
N PRO A 223 9.37 11.60 7.69
CA PRO A 223 10.67 11.90 8.27
C PRO A 223 10.62 11.80 9.80
N TYR A 224 11.58 11.08 10.36
CA TYR A 224 11.75 10.90 11.80
C TYR A 224 13.06 11.55 12.22
N LEU A 225 12.99 12.43 13.21
CA LEU A 225 14.16 13.10 13.78
C LEU A 225 14.21 12.84 15.28
N GLU A 226 15.39 12.50 15.76
CA GLU A 226 15.64 12.21 17.17
C GLU A 226 16.99 12.80 17.61
N SER A 227 17.05 13.24 18.86
CA SER A 227 18.29 13.59 19.55
C SER A 227 18.46 12.75 20.82
N SER A 228 19.54 12.99 21.57
CA SER A 228 19.76 12.35 22.87
C SER A 228 18.65 12.61 23.89
N SER A 229 17.84 13.68 23.71
CA SER A 229 16.69 13.98 24.57
C SER A 229 15.38 13.33 24.10
N GLY A 230 15.40 12.56 23.00
CA GLY A 230 14.24 11.87 22.44
C GLY A 230 13.80 12.42 21.08
N GLU A 231 12.59 12.00 20.66
CA GLU A 231 12.00 12.39 19.38
C GLU A 231 11.75 13.89 19.30
N ILE A 232 12.16 14.50 18.19
CA ILE A 232 11.92 15.91 17.91
C ILE A 232 10.71 16.01 16.97
N THR A 233 9.58 16.42 17.53
CA THR A 233 8.34 16.63 16.78
C THR A 233 8.21 18.09 16.30
N GLY A 234 7.35 18.33 15.31
CA GLY A 234 7.04 19.69 14.85
C GLY A 234 8.15 20.41 14.07
N THR A 235 9.27 19.73 13.77
CA THR A 235 10.32 20.31 12.93
C THR A 235 9.79 20.51 11.50
N PRO A 236 9.80 21.75 10.96
CA PRO A 236 9.38 21.97 9.60
C PRO A 236 10.35 21.30 8.63
N TYR A 237 9.80 20.58 7.65
CA TYR A 237 10.57 19.98 6.56
C TYR A 237 9.87 20.22 5.23
N THR A 238 10.65 20.13 4.16
CA THR A 238 10.13 20.16 2.79
C THR A 238 10.74 19.01 2.01
N ILE A 239 9.99 18.43 1.09
CA ILE A 239 10.49 17.45 0.14
C ILE A 239 10.17 17.98 -1.26
N ARG A 240 11.20 18.14 -2.08
CA ARG A 240 11.04 18.54 -3.48
C ARG A 240 11.50 17.45 -4.42
N THR A 241 10.78 17.31 -5.53
CA THR A 241 11.10 16.32 -6.57
C THR A 241 11.07 16.99 -7.92
N ARG A 242 12.02 16.63 -8.78
CA ARG A 242 12.03 17.05 -10.18
C ARG A 242 12.49 15.89 -11.04
N GLN A 243 11.94 15.81 -12.25
CA GLN A 243 12.49 14.93 -13.27
C GLN A 243 13.80 15.53 -13.77
N VAL A 244 14.82 14.69 -13.91
CA VAL A 244 16.11 15.06 -14.49
C VAL A 244 16.13 14.45 -15.89
N GLU A 245 16.23 15.29 -16.91
CA GLU A 245 16.50 14.82 -18.28
C GLU A 245 17.94 14.28 -18.31
N VAL A 246 18.10 13.04 -18.79
CA VAL A 246 19.38 12.37 -18.98
C VAL A 246 19.66 12.31 -20.48
#